data_AF-A0A355SJI2-F1
#
_entry.id   AF-A0A355SJI2-F1
#
_cell.length_a   1.000
_cell.length_b   1.000
_cell.length_c   1.000
_cell.angle_alpha   90.00
_cell.angle_beta   90.00
_cell.angle_gamma   90.00
#
_symmetry.space_group_name_H-M   'P 1'
#
loop_
_entity.id
_entity.type
_entity.pdbx_description
1 polymer ?
#
loop_
_entity_poly.entity_id
_entity_poly.type
_entity_poly.pdbx_seq_one_letter_code
_entity_poly.pdbx_strand_id
1 'polypeptide(L)'
;KSNQMNRRLRNIMQRCNASSAEEYIDMLENSEKLRRKLADFITINVSEFFRNKDLYMDLEDKIKEYLIYKPRSLNIWSAACSNGAEPYSIAIMLDKLTPNIFHSILGTDIDSTILEAAKKGEYSKNDIKNVDEPVLKRYFTLRGDKYLINPCIKGRVQFKKHDLILDPYGRDYDLIVCRNVVIYFT
;
A
#
# COMPACT_ATOMS: atom_id res chain seq x y z
N LYS A 1 19.17 -9.07 -11.11
CA LYS A 1 18.00 -9.05 -10.20
C LYS A 1 18.18 -10.00 -9.00
N SER A 2 18.64 -11.25 -9.16
CA SER A 2 18.96 -12.15 -8.02
C SER A 2 19.99 -11.57 -7.03
N ASN A 3 21.00 -10.83 -7.51
CA ASN A 3 22.06 -10.28 -6.65
C ASN A 3 21.58 -9.31 -5.56
N GLN A 4 20.51 -8.54 -5.79
CA GLN A 4 20.02 -7.58 -4.79
C GLN A 4 19.21 -8.28 -3.69
N MET A 5 18.40 -9.29 -4.06
CA MET A 5 17.71 -10.15 -3.10
C MET A 5 18.70 -10.97 -2.28
N ASN A 6 19.70 -11.58 -2.93
CA ASN A 6 20.76 -12.34 -2.26
C ASN A 6 21.60 -11.49 -1.30
N ARG A 7 21.81 -10.20 -1.60
CA ARG A 7 22.50 -9.27 -0.68
C ARG A 7 21.63 -8.94 0.53
N ARG A 8 20.32 -8.75 0.33
CA ARG A 8 19.37 -8.49 1.41
C ARG A 8 19.22 -9.71 2.33
N LEU A 9 19.04 -10.90 1.75
CA LEU A 9 18.96 -12.15 2.50
C LEU A 9 20.20 -12.37 3.38
N ARG A 10 21.40 -12.16 2.83
CA ARG A 10 22.64 -12.23 3.64
C ARG A 10 22.68 -11.25 4.81
N ASN A 11 22.20 -10.02 4.61
CA ASN A 11 22.16 -9.03 5.70
C ASN A 11 21.19 -9.42 6.83
N ILE A 12 20.05 -10.04 6.53
CA ILE A 12 19.12 -10.49 7.59
C ILE A 12 19.61 -11.75 8.29
N MET A 13 20.24 -12.67 7.55
CA MET A 13 20.91 -13.85 8.12
C MET A 13 21.95 -13.43 9.16
N GLN A 14 22.84 -12.50 8.80
CA GLN A 14 23.85 -11.97 9.74
C GLN A 14 23.22 -11.32 10.97
N ARG A 15 22.12 -10.56 10.82
CA ARG A 15 21.40 -9.95 11.95
C ARG A 15 20.70 -10.97 12.86
N CYS A 16 20.47 -12.18 12.35
CA CYS A 16 19.92 -13.29 13.12
C CYS A 16 21.01 -14.24 13.62
N ASN A 17 22.29 -13.89 13.45
CA ASN A 17 23.46 -14.71 13.78
C ASN A 17 23.49 -16.07 13.08
N ALA A 18 22.86 -16.20 11.91
CA ALA A 18 23.00 -17.40 11.09
C ALA A 18 24.30 -17.33 10.28
N SER A 19 25.08 -18.40 10.36
CA SER A 19 26.40 -18.56 9.74
C SER A 19 26.31 -19.10 8.32
N SER A 20 25.19 -19.76 7.98
CA SER A 20 24.92 -20.36 6.67
C SER A 20 23.43 -20.24 6.29
N ALA A 21 23.10 -20.50 5.02
CA ALA A 21 21.71 -20.46 4.55
C ALA A 21 20.90 -21.62 5.14
N GLU A 22 21.54 -22.79 5.28
CA GLU A 22 21.00 -23.99 5.88
C GLU A 22 20.63 -23.75 7.34
N GLU A 23 21.55 -23.18 8.13
CA GLU A 23 21.28 -22.80 9.53
C GLU A 23 20.12 -21.80 9.63
N TYR A 24 20.05 -20.84 8.71
CA TYR A 24 18.94 -19.89 8.70
C TYR A 24 17.60 -20.55 8.36
N ILE A 25 17.57 -21.54 7.46
CA ILE A 25 16.37 -22.31 7.13
C ILE A 25 15.89 -23.10 8.36
N ASP A 26 16.78 -23.80 9.06
CA ASP A 26 16.44 -24.54 10.28
C ASP A 26 15.86 -23.61 11.37
N MET A 27 16.44 -22.41 11.51
CA MET A 27 15.92 -21.39 12.43
C MET A 27 14.51 -20.92 12.04
N LEU A 28 14.22 -20.79 10.75
CA LEU A 28 12.91 -20.39 10.24
C LEU A 28 11.86 -21.49 10.44
N GLU A 29 12.22 -22.76 10.22
CA GLU A 29 11.30 -23.89 10.43
C GLU A 29 10.83 -24.00 11.88
N ASN A 30 11.73 -23.67 12.82
CA ASN A 30 11.45 -23.78 14.25
C ASN A 30 10.93 -22.48 14.89
N SER A 31 10.76 -21.39 14.12
CA SER A 31 10.35 -20.09 14.68
C SER A 31 9.40 -19.30 13.79
N GLU A 32 8.11 -19.26 14.17
CA GLU A 32 7.12 -18.41 13.53
C GLU A 32 7.49 -16.92 13.60
N LYS A 33 8.15 -16.50 14.69
CA LYS A 33 8.64 -15.13 14.87
C LYS A 33 9.70 -14.78 13.83
N LEU A 34 10.64 -15.68 13.55
CA LEU A 34 11.66 -15.46 12.52
C LEU A 34 11.05 -15.48 11.11
N ARG A 35 10.08 -16.36 10.86
CA ARG A 35 9.33 -16.36 9.59
C ARG A 35 8.63 -15.02 9.33
N ARG A 36 7.93 -14.47 10.33
CA ARG A 36 7.31 -13.14 10.22
C ARG A 36 8.35 -12.05 9.98
N LYS A 37 9.45 -12.05 10.73
CA LYS A 37 10.54 -11.07 10.58
C LYS A 37 11.20 -11.12 9.20
N LEU A 38 11.35 -12.32 8.62
CA LEU A 38 11.86 -12.49 7.26
C LEU A 38 10.86 -11.96 6.24
N ALA A 39 9.57 -12.30 6.39
CA ALA A 39 8.50 -11.78 5.54
C ALA A 39 8.51 -10.24 5.54
N ASP A 40 8.46 -9.63 6.73
CA ASP A 40 8.50 -8.17 6.92
C ASP A 40 9.74 -7.52 6.28
N PHE A 41 10.88 -8.21 6.29
CA PHE A 41 12.13 -7.68 5.76
C PHE A 41 12.23 -7.79 4.23
N ILE A 42 11.72 -8.88 3.65
CA ILE A 42 11.67 -9.05 2.20
C ILE A 42 10.66 -8.06 1.60
N THR A 43 9.54 -7.84 2.29
CA THR A 43 8.55 -6.83 1.93
C THR A 43 9.01 -5.47 2.44
N ILE A 44 9.82 -4.73 1.66
CA ILE A 44 10.06 -3.32 1.99
C ILE A 44 8.77 -2.53 1.81
N ASN A 45 7.99 -2.50 2.89
CA ASN A 45 6.69 -1.87 3.03
C ASN A 45 6.83 -0.38 3.34
N VAL A 46 7.64 0.33 2.53
CA VAL A 46 7.66 1.80 2.57
C VAL A 46 6.68 2.28 1.51
N SER A 47 5.45 2.52 1.94
CA SER A 47 4.43 3.17 1.15
C SER A 47 4.18 4.56 1.71
N GLU A 48 4.24 5.55 0.82
CA GLU A 48 4.09 6.97 1.12
C GLU A 48 2.94 7.51 0.28
N PHE A 49 2.23 8.49 0.81
CA PHE A 49 1.15 9.14 0.08
C PHE A 49 1.72 9.77 -1.20
N PHE A 50 0.97 9.69 -2.29
CA PHE A 50 1.31 10.27 -3.59
C PHE A 50 2.74 9.94 -4.06
N ARG A 51 3.19 8.70 -3.80
CA ARG A 51 4.51 8.21 -4.23
C ARG A 51 4.69 8.36 -5.74
N ASN A 52 5.70 9.10 -6.17
CA ASN A 52 5.88 9.58 -7.55
C ASN A 52 4.70 10.47 -7.99
N LYS A 53 4.66 11.71 -7.49
CA LYS A 53 3.55 12.67 -7.71
C LYS A 53 3.14 12.80 -9.18
N ASP A 54 4.11 12.85 -10.10
CA ASP A 54 3.84 13.01 -11.53
C ASP A 54 2.91 11.91 -12.07
N LEU A 55 3.09 10.66 -11.62
CA LEU A 55 2.19 9.56 -12.00
C LEU A 55 0.77 9.73 -11.47
N TYR A 56 0.61 10.34 -10.28
CA TYR A 56 -0.71 10.66 -9.75
C TYR A 56 -1.36 11.82 -10.51
N MET A 57 -0.59 12.79 -11.00
CA MET A 57 -1.10 13.87 -11.84
C MET A 57 -1.59 13.32 -13.19
N ASP A 58 -0.77 12.49 -13.84
CA ASP A 58 -1.15 11.82 -15.09
C ASP A 58 -2.41 10.94 -14.89
N LEU A 59 -2.48 10.19 -13.79
CA LEU A 59 -3.64 9.39 -13.43
C LEU A 59 -4.88 10.25 -13.17
N GLU A 60 -4.73 11.38 -12.46
CA GLU A 60 -5.81 12.31 -12.17
C GLU A 60 -6.42 12.82 -13.48
N ASP A 61 -5.60 13.19 -14.45
CA ASP A 61 -6.07 13.69 -15.76
C ASP A 61 -6.74 12.60 -16.60
N LYS A 62 -6.23 11.37 -16.60
CA LYS A 62 -6.90 10.23 -17.27
C LYS A 62 -8.24 9.88 -16.64
N ILE A 63 -8.35 9.93 -15.32
CA ILE A 63 -9.61 9.69 -14.62
C ILE A 63 -10.61 10.82 -14.92
N LYS A 64 -10.16 12.09 -14.93
CA LYS A 64 -11.01 13.22 -15.35
C LYS A 64 -11.58 13.01 -16.75
N GLU A 65 -10.71 12.73 -17.73
CA GLU A 65 -11.12 12.45 -19.11
C GLU A 65 -12.19 11.35 -19.15
N TYR A 66 -11.96 10.23 -18.47
CA TYR A 66 -12.90 9.11 -18.44
C TYR A 66 -14.25 9.45 -17.81
N LEU A 67 -14.24 10.18 -16.69
CA LEU A 67 -15.46 10.56 -15.95
C LEU A 67 -16.30 11.61 -16.67
N ILE A 68 -15.70 12.47 -17.51
CA ILE A 68 -16.43 13.41 -18.36
C ILE A 68 -17.37 12.66 -19.32
N TYR A 69 -16.89 11.57 -19.94
CA TYR A 69 -17.70 10.80 -20.88
C TYR A 69 -18.68 9.85 -20.18
N LYS A 70 -18.34 9.38 -18.97
CA LYS A 70 -19.15 8.43 -18.20
C LYS A 70 -19.18 8.80 -16.71
N PRO A 71 -20.05 9.75 -16.31
CA PRO A 71 -20.16 10.16 -14.92
C PRO A 71 -20.80 9.04 -14.10
N ARG A 72 -19.97 8.20 -13.48
CA ARG A 72 -20.41 7.09 -12.62
C ARG A 72 -19.41 6.80 -11.51
N SER A 73 -19.82 5.98 -10.56
CA SER A 73 -18.90 5.40 -9.57
C SER A 73 -17.87 4.52 -10.27
N LEU A 74 -16.65 4.53 -9.71
CA LEU A 74 -15.56 3.70 -10.16
C LEU A 74 -15.34 2.58 -9.16
N ASN A 75 -15.01 1.39 -9.67
CA ASN A 75 -14.56 0.25 -8.87
C ASN A 75 -13.05 0.08 -9.04
N ILE A 76 -12.29 0.31 -7.98
CA ILE A 76 -10.82 0.43 -8.02
C ILE A 76 -10.19 -0.59 -7.09
N TRP A 77 -9.09 -1.19 -7.53
CA TRP A 77 -8.28 -2.09 -6.71
C TRP A 77 -6.84 -1.61 -6.63
N SER A 78 -6.35 -1.33 -5.42
CA SER A 78 -4.93 -1.19 -5.10
C SER A 78 -4.41 -2.53 -4.57
N ALA A 79 -3.64 -3.21 -5.41
CA ALA A 79 -3.05 -4.51 -5.15
C ALA A 79 -1.68 -4.35 -4.48
N ALA A 80 -1.46 -5.06 -3.37
CA ALA A 80 -0.31 -4.91 -2.47
C ALA A 80 -0.20 -3.49 -1.88
N CYS A 81 -1.28 -3.05 -1.24
CA CYS A 81 -1.47 -1.68 -0.78
C CYS A 81 -0.63 -1.28 0.44
N SER A 82 0.06 -2.23 1.08
CA SER A 82 0.90 -2.00 2.25
C SER A 82 0.12 -1.26 3.36
N ASN A 83 0.67 -0.18 3.93
CA ASN A 83 0.06 0.61 5.02
C ASN A 83 -1.15 1.46 4.58
N GLY A 84 -1.67 1.27 3.37
CA GLY A 84 -2.86 1.95 2.86
C GLY A 84 -2.64 3.36 2.31
N ALA A 85 -1.40 3.87 2.29
CA ALA A 85 -1.14 5.20 1.75
C ALA A 85 -1.57 5.34 0.28
N GLU A 86 -1.37 4.32 -0.56
CA GLU A 86 -1.78 4.31 -1.96
C GLU A 86 -3.31 4.37 -2.16
N PRO A 87 -4.13 3.46 -1.59
CA PRO A 87 -5.57 3.54 -1.77
C PRO A 87 -6.19 4.80 -1.14
N TYR A 88 -5.61 5.34 -0.06
CA TYR A 88 -6.06 6.65 0.47
C TYR A 88 -5.64 7.83 -0.42
N SER A 89 -4.47 7.80 -1.06
CA SER A 89 -4.12 8.81 -2.07
C SER A 89 -5.10 8.82 -3.24
N ILE A 90 -5.53 7.65 -3.70
CA ILE A 90 -6.57 7.51 -4.73
C ILE A 90 -7.91 8.04 -4.21
N ALA A 91 -8.30 7.71 -2.99
CA ALA A 91 -9.54 8.18 -2.38
C ALA A 91 -9.58 9.72 -2.26
N ILE A 92 -8.47 10.34 -1.85
CA ILE A 92 -8.33 11.80 -1.78
C ILE A 92 -8.42 12.43 -3.17
N MET A 93 -7.72 11.84 -4.16
CA MET A 93 -7.77 12.31 -5.54
C MET A 93 -9.20 12.29 -6.07
N LEU A 94 -9.94 11.20 -5.87
CA LEU A 94 -11.33 11.08 -6.30
C LEU A 94 -12.28 12.00 -5.53
N ASP A 95 -12.06 12.24 -4.24
CA ASP A 95 -12.83 13.25 -3.49
C ASP A 95 -12.66 14.66 -4.07
N LYS A 96 -11.46 15.00 -4.58
CA LYS A 96 -11.24 16.28 -5.27
C LYS A 96 -11.96 16.34 -6.62
N LEU A 97 -11.93 15.26 -7.40
CA LEU A 97 -12.49 15.24 -8.75
C LEU A 97 -14.01 15.18 -8.76
N THR A 98 -14.56 14.32 -7.91
CA THR A 98 -15.97 13.96 -7.89
C THR A 98 -16.44 13.82 -6.44
N PRO A 99 -16.49 14.93 -5.67
CA PRO A 99 -16.76 14.90 -4.23
C PRO A 99 -18.08 14.23 -3.86
N ASN A 100 -19.08 14.35 -4.75
CA ASN A 100 -20.44 13.84 -4.56
C ASN A 100 -20.63 12.39 -5.05
N ILE A 101 -19.59 11.74 -5.58
CA ILE A 101 -19.66 10.36 -6.06
C ILE A 101 -18.91 9.46 -5.09
N PHE A 102 -19.57 8.38 -4.68
CA PHE A 102 -18.93 7.34 -3.91
C PHE A 102 -18.24 6.34 -4.85
N HIS A 103 -16.92 6.26 -4.78
CA HIS A 103 -16.12 5.27 -5.52
C HIS A 103 -15.78 4.09 -4.61
N SER A 104 -15.88 2.88 -5.13
CA SER A 104 -15.46 1.66 -4.43
C SER A 104 -13.94 1.52 -4.58
N ILE A 105 -13.21 1.47 -3.46
CA ILE A 105 -11.76 1.28 -3.45
C ILE A 105 -11.44 0.10 -2.56
N LEU A 106 -10.85 -0.94 -3.14
CA LEU A 106 -10.34 -2.10 -2.44
C LEU A 106 -8.81 -1.98 -2.35
N GLY A 107 -8.26 -1.95 -1.13
CA GLY A 107 -6.84 -2.16 -0.87
C GLY A 107 -6.61 -3.60 -0.42
N THR A 108 -5.68 -4.31 -1.07
CA THR A 108 -5.33 -5.67 -0.62
C THR A 108 -3.85 -5.84 -0.36
N ASP A 109 -3.52 -6.70 0.60
CA ASP A 109 -2.15 -7.10 0.90
C ASP A 109 -2.12 -8.52 1.48
N ILE A 110 -0.97 -9.18 1.40
CA ILE A 110 -0.77 -10.51 2.00
C ILE A 110 -0.48 -10.40 3.50
N ASP A 111 0.13 -9.29 3.94
CA ASP A 111 0.46 -9.06 5.34
C ASP A 111 -0.75 -8.48 6.12
N SER A 112 -1.28 -9.26 7.05
CA SER A 112 -2.38 -8.80 7.91
C SER A 112 -1.96 -7.68 8.86
N THR A 113 -0.70 -7.64 9.29
CA THR A 113 -0.20 -6.63 10.22
C THR A 113 -0.21 -5.25 9.57
N ILE A 114 0.25 -5.16 8.32
CA ILE A 114 0.25 -3.89 7.58
C ILE A 114 -1.18 -3.44 7.22
N LEU A 115 -2.08 -4.38 6.95
CA LEU A 115 -3.50 -4.06 6.74
C LEU A 115 -4.16 -3.50 8.00
N GLU A 116 -3.83 -3.99 9.19
CA GLU A 116 -4.33 -3.39 10.43
C GLU A 116 -3.79 -1.97 10.64
N ALA A 117 -2.54 -1.69 10.25
CA ALA A 117 -2.02 -0.33 10.24
C ALA A 117 -2.79 0.57 9.24
N ALA A 118 -3.08 0.06 8.04
CA ALA A 118 -3.88 0.76 7.03
C ALA A 118 -5.30 1.08 7.52
N LYS A 119 -5.94 0.11 8.21
CA LYS A 119 -7.25 0.29 8.86
C LYS A 119 -7.20 1.25 10.04
N LYS A 120 -6.08 1.42 10.73
CA LYS A 120 -5.92 2.48 11.74
C LYS A 120 -5.89 3.86 11.08
N GLY A 121 -5.18 3.99 9.96
CA GLY A 121 -5.11 5.24 9.20
C GLY A 121 -4.32 6.33 9.92
N GLU A 122 -3.27 5.92 10.63
CA GLU A 122 -2.36 6.78 11.39
C GLU A 122 -0.98 6.76 10.73
N TYR A 123 -0.46 7.94 10.41
CA TYR A 123 0.73 8.09 9.57
C TYR A 123 1.79 8.97 10.21
N SER A 124 3.05 8.66 9.94
CA SER A 124 4.18 9.49 10.36
C SER A 124 4.38 10.66 9.40
N LYS A 125 5.22 11.63 9.81
CA LYS A 125 5.67 12.72 8.95
C LYS A 125 6.33 12.23 7.65
N ASN A 126 7.03 11.11 7.71
CA ASN A 126 7.69 10.54 6.52
C ASN A 126 6.69 9.97 5.52
N ASP A 127 5.60 9.37 6.00
CA ASP A 127 4.56 8.79 5.12
C ASP A 127 3.81 9.89 4.34
N ILE A 128 3.67 11.07 4.94
CA ILE A 128 2.96 12.23 4.34
C ILE A 128 3.89 13.25 3.68
N LYS A 129 5.19 12.97 3.53
CA LYS A 129 6.18 13.95 3.04
C LYS A 129 5.87 14.52 1.64
N ASN A 130 5.12 13.77 0.83
CA ASN A 130 4.67 14.19 -0.50
C ASN A 130 3.23 14.73 -0.50
N VAL A 131 2.59 14.93 0.65
CA VAL A 131 1.24 15.50 0.70
C VAL A 131 1.38 17.02 0.72
N ASP A 132 0.77 17.70 -0.24
CA ASP A 132 0.78 19.16 -0.28
C ASP A 132 0.00 19.75 0.89
N GLU A 133 0.43 20.91 1.38
CA GLU A 133 -0.14 21.54 2.59
C GLU A 133 -1.67 21.72 2.53
N PRO A 134 -2.29 22.14 1.40
CA PRO A 134 -3.75 22.25 1.32
C PRO A 134 -4.47 20.88 1.46
N VAL A 135 -3.86 19.82 0.92
CA VAL A 135 -4.37 18.45 1.02
C VAL A 135 -4.21 17.96 2.46
N LEU A 136 -3.05 18.22 3.07
CA LEU A 136 -2.76 17.83 4.45
C LEU A 136 -3.77 18.46 5.42
N LYS A 137 -4.00 19.78 5.29
CA LYS A 137 -4.96 20.53 6.13
C LYS A 137 -6.40 20.05 5.98
N ARG A 138 -6.79 19.59 4.78
CA ARG A 138 -8.17 19.16 4.50
C ARG A 138 -8.43 17.71 4.91
N TYR A 139 -7.48 16.81 4.66
CA TYR A 139 -7.72 15.37 4.76
C TYR A 139 -7.03 14.69 5.94
N PHE A 140 -6.23 15.42 6.72
CA PHE A 140 -5.55 14.86 7.88
C PHE A 140 -5.78 15.71 9.13
N THR A 141 -5.69 15.07 10.29
CA THR A 141 -5.65 15.73 11.59
C THR A 141 -4.37 15.32 12.32
N LEU A 142 -3.56 16.29 12.74
CA LEU A 142 -2.38 16.02 13.56
C LEU A 142 -2.82 15.76 15.01
N ARG A 143 -2.46 14.60 15.54
CA ARG A 143 -2.66 14.23 16.95
C ARG A 143 -1.35 13.68 17.50
N GLY A 144 -0.72 14.43 18.41
CA GLY A 144 0.64 14.12 18.87
C GLY A 144 1.63 14.18 17.71
N ASP A 145 2.31 13.08 17.43
CA ASP A 145 3.27 12.91 16.34
C ASP A 145 2.68 12.21 15.09
N LYS A 146 1.38 11.93 15.09
CA LYS A 146 0.69 11.17 14.03
C LYS A 146 -0.29 12.03 13.23
N TYR A 147 -0.32 11.79 11.93
CA TYR A 147 -1.30 12.33 11.00
C TYR A 147 -2.40 11.29 10.80
N LEU A 148 -3.60 11.59 11.27
CA LEU A 148 -4.77 10.73 11.18
C LEU A 148 -5.53 11.09 9.91
N ILE A 149 -5.79 10.11 9.03
CA ILE A 149 -6.63 10.32 7.85
C ILE A 149 -8.07 10.63 8.27
N ASN A 150 -8.71 11.56 7.58
CA ASN A 150 -10.09 11.96 7.84
C ASN A 150 -11.03 10.74 7.73
N PRO A 151 -11.93 10.51 8.73
CA PRO A 151 -12.89 9.40 8.70
C PRO A 151 -13.73 9.30 7.41
N CYS A 152 -14.05 10.43 6.77
CA CYS A 152 -14.80 10.45 5.51
C CYS A 152 -14.02 9.81 4.36
N ILE A 153 -12.70 10.02 4.30
CA ILE A 153 -11.83 9.35 3.33
C ILE A 153 -11.59 7.90 3.74
N LYS A 154 -11.40 7.68 5.05
CA LYS A 154 -11.21 6.35 5.63
C LYS A 154 -12.33 5.38 5.24
N GLY A 155 -13.59 5.84 5.31
CA GLY A 155 -14.77 5.07 4.95
C GLY A 155 -14.93 4.77 3.45
N ARG A 156 -14.12 5.38 2.57
CA ARG A 156 -14.15 5.12 1.12
C ARG A 156 -13.27 3.93 0.71
N VAL A 157 -12.44 3.41 1.62
CA VAL A 157 -11.48 2.34 1.32
C VAL A 157 -11.79 1.10 2.17
N GLN A 158 -11.90 -0.05 1.51
CA GLN A 158 -12.01 -1.34 2.14
C GLN A 158 -10.67 -2.07 2.07
N PHE A 159 -10.27 -2.73 3.17
CA PHE A 159 -9.01 -3.49 3.24
C PHE A 159 -9.29 -4.98 3.39
N LYS A 160 -8.64 -5.80 2.56
CA LYS A 160 -8.81 -7.26 2.58
C LYS A 160 -7.46 -7.97 2.42
N LYS A 161 -7.26 -9.06 3.16
CA LYS A 161 -6.13 -9.97 2.91
C LYS A 161 -6.31 -10.65 1.56
N HIS A 162 -5.27 -10.61 0.72
CA HIS A 162 -5.28 -11.27 -0.59
C HIS A 162 -3.86 -11.63 -1.00
N ASP A 163 -3.67 -12.87 -1.43
CA ASP A 163 -2.45 -13.35 -2.06
C ASP A 163 -2.57 -13.22 -3.59
N LEU A 164 -1.75 -12.36 -4.20
CA LEU A 164 -1.78 -12.14 -5.65
C LEU A 164 -1.41 -13.38 -6.48
N ILE A 165 -0.74 -14.37 -5.88
CA ILE A 165 -0.33 -15.59 -6.57
C ILE A 165 -1.39 -16.68 -6.42
N LEU A 166 -1.93 -16.84 -5.21
CA LEU A 166 -2.77 -17.99 -4.87
C LEU A 166 -4.27 -17.70 -4.91
N ASP A 167 -4.69 -16.47 -4.60
CA ASP A 167 -6.10 -16.15 -4.47
C ASP A 167 -6.72 -15.74 -5.82
N PRO A 168 -8.01 -16.05 -6.04
CA PRO A 168 -8.70 -15.62 -7.23
C PRO A 168 -8.82 -14.09 -7.30
N TYR A 169 -8.80 -13.58 -8.52
CA TYR A 169 -8.89 -12.16 -8.81
C TYR A 169 -10.35 -11.72 -8.84
N GLY A 170 -10.62 -10.51 -8.33
CA GLY A 170 -11.91 -9.86 -8.51
C GLY A 170 -12.18 -9.53 -9.98
N ARG A 171 -13.42 -9.13 -10.27
CA ARG A 171 -13.86 -8.74 -11.61
C ARG A 171 -14.38 -7.32 -11.61
N ASP A 172 -14.60 -6.77 -12.80
CA ASP A 172 -15.29 -5.50 -13.03
C ASP A 172 -14.61 -4.29 -12.34
N TYR A 173 -13.27 -4.27 -12.33
CA TYR A 173 -12.50 -3.11 -11.93
C TYR A 173 -12.32 -2.14 -13.10
N ASP A 174 -12.54 -0.86 -12.83
CA ASP A 174 -12.27 0.24 -13.76
C ASP A 174 -10.79 0.65 -13.74
N LEU A 175 -10.14 0.48 -12.60
CA LEU A 175 -8.72 0.76 -12.40
C LEU A 175 -8.12 -0.27 -11.45
N ILE A 176 -7.00 -0.85 -11.85
CA ILE A 176 -6.14 -1.65 -10.99
C ILE A 176 -4.81 -0.92 -10.85
N VAL A 177 -4.43 -0.60 -9.61
CA VAL A 177 -3.13 -0.05 -9.26
C VAL A 177 -2.31 -1.17 -8.63
N CYS A 178 -1.25 -1.58 -9.31
CA CYS A 178 -0.39 -2.68 -8.87
C CYS A 178 1.07 -2.23 -9.01
N ARG A 179 1.60 -1.57 -7.97
CA ARG A 179 2.88 -0.86 -8.02
C ARG A 179 3.88 -1.47 -7.06
N ASN A 180 5.14 -1.57 -7.51
CA ASN A 180 6.28 -2.02 -6.71
C ASN A 180 6.16 -3.44 -6.10
N VAL A 181 5.18 -4.24 -6.52
CA VAL A 181 5.02 -5.64 -6.06
C VAL A 181 5.45 -6.67 -7.11
N VAL A 182 5.17 -6.43 -8.40
CA VAL A 182 5.49 -7.38 -9.48
C VAL A 182 6.99 -7.66 -9.60
N ILE A 183 7.84 -6.73 -9.14
CA ILE A 183 9.29 -6.91 -9.08
C ILE A 183 9.74 -8.07 -8.17
N TYR A 184 8.85 -8.58 -7.31
CA TYR A 184 9.10 -9.73 -6.43
C TYR A 184 8.60 -11.06 -7.01
N PHE A 185 7.88 -11.05 -8.12
CA PHE A 185 7.42 -12.26 -8.80
C PHE A 185 8.48 -12.74 -9.82
N THR A 186 8.60 -14.05 -9.96
CA THR A 186 9.48 -14.74 -10.92
C THR A 186 8.66 -15.46 -11.97
#